data_AF-A0A2T3L2S5-F1
#
_entry.id   AF-A0A2T3L2S5-F1
#
_cell.length_a   1.000
_cell.length_b   1.000
_cell.length_c   1.000
_cell.angle_alpha   90.00
_cell.angle_beta   90.00
_cell.angle_gamma   90.00
#
_symmetry.space_group_name_H-M   'P 1'
#
loop_
_entity.id
_entity.type
_entity.pdbx_description
1 polymer ?
#
loop_
_entity_poly.entity_id
_entity_poly.type
_entity_poly.pdbx_seq_one_letter_code
_entity_poly.pdbx_strand_id
1 'polypeptide(L)'
;MEYVIILAVAVIFLVFKDRPVMTMKFKDGELTHSKGDIPHGFLVGCKEIAHKQPFSGQIKVYKNRFTTKITFSKTVPSKVKQRIHNVFPHTGTNKKQGRRA
;
A
#
# COMPACT_ATOMS: atom_id res chain seq x y z
N MET A 1 30.45 0.27 -26.86
CA MET A 1 29.99 -0.74 -25.88
C MET A 1 29.58 -0.14 -24.54
N GLU A 2 30.31 0.85 -23.99
CA GLU A 2 29.97 1.50 -22.71
C GLU A 2 28.56 2.13 -22.65
N TYR A 3 28.12 2.82 -23.70
CA TYR A 3 26.78 3.44 -23.71
C TYR A 3 25.64 2.43 -23.55
N VAL A 4 25.79 1.22 -24.10
CA VAL A 4 24.77 0.16 -24.00
C VAL A 4 24.69 -0.36 -22.57
N ILE A 5 25.83 -0.46 -21.88
CA ILE A 5 25.91 -0.93 -20.50
C ILE A 5 25.27 0.09 -19.55
N ILE A 6 25.55 1.39 -19.74
CA ILE A 6 24.96 2.46 -18.93
C ILE A 6 23.44 2.50 -19.12
N LEU A 7 22.97 2.38 -20.36
CA LEU A 7 21.54 2.39 -20.68
C LEU A 7 20.82 1.17 -20.07
N ALA A 8 21.44 -0.01 -20.12
CA ALA A 8 20.93 -1.22 -19.47
C ALA A 8 20.79 -1.05 -17.95
N VAL A 9 21.81 -0.50 -17.28
CA VAL A 9 21.76 -0.24 -15.83
C VAL A 9 20.68 0.78 -15.49
N ALA A 10 20.52 1.83 -16.29
CA ALA A 10 19.49 2.85 -16.09
C ALA A 10 18.07 2.26 -16.22
N VAL A 11 17.82 1.41 -17.21
CA VAL A 11 16.52 0.73 -17.41
C VAL A 11 16.21 -0.20 -16.24
N ILE A 12 17.19 -1.00 -15.80
CA ILE A 12 17.04 -1.86 -14.62
C ILE A 12 16.68 -1.01 -13.40
N PHE A 13 17.40 0.08 -13.14
CA PHE A 13 17.12 0.93 -11.98
C PHE A 13 15.71 1.55 -12.02
N LEU A 14 15.21 1.88 -13.21
CA LEU A 14 13.86 2.43 -13.40
C LEU A 14 12.78 1.37 -13.16
N VAL A 15 13.00 0.13 -13.62
CA VAL A 15 12.07 -1.00 -13.44
C VAL A 15 12.03 -1.48 -11.98
N PHE A 16 13.18 -1.50 -11.30
CA PHE A 16 13.28 -1.92 -9.90
C PHE A 16 12.89 -0.84 -8.89
N LYS A 17 12.54 0.38 -9.35
CA LYS A 17 12.09 1.45 -8.45
C LYS A 17 10.70 1.10 -7.89
N ASP A 18 10.69 0.44 -6.74
CA ASP A 18 9.49 0.19 -5.94
C ASP A 18 8.81 1.52 -5.58
N ARG A 19 7.65 1.80 -6.20
CA ARG A 19 6.82 2.98 -5.92
C ARG A 19 5.50 2.56 -5.24
N PRO A 20 5.52 2.19 -3.95
CA PRO A 20 4.27 2.00 -3.20
C PRO A 20 3.60 3.35 -3.01
N VAL A 21 2.29 3.42 -3.30
CA VAL A 21 1.48 4.63 -3.12
C VAL A 21 1.22 4.89 -1.64
N MET A 22 1.13 3.81 -0.87
CA MET A 22 0.91 3.88 0.56
C MET A 22 1.66 2.75 1.27
N THR A 23 2.25 3.05 2.42
CA THR A 23 2.96 2.08 3.26
C THR A 23 2.65 2.32 4.72
N MET A 24 2.24 1.26 5.42
CA MET A 24 2.03 1.25 6.86
C MET A 24 2.89 0.18 7.51
N LYS A 25 3.49 0.48 8.66
CA LYS A 25 4.18 -0.50 9.50
C LYS A 25 3.48 -0.58 10.84
N PHE A 26 3.04 -1.78 11.18
CA PHE A 26 2.46 -2.11 12.47
C PHE A 26 3.46 -2.92 13.29
N LYS A 27 3.58 -2.62 14.57
CA LYS A 27 4.41 -3.35 15.53
C LYS A 27 3.56 -3.56 16.79
N ASP A 28 3.35 -4.83 17.16
CA ASP A 28 2.64 -5.22 18.38
C ASP A 28 1.26 -4.57 18.56
N GLY A 29 0.53 -4.35 17.44
CA GLY A 29 -0.80 -3.71 17.47
C GLY A 29 -0.78 -2.18 17.34
N GLU A 30 0.39 -1.55 17.31
CA GLU A 30 0.53 -0.09 17.14
C GLU A 30 1.03 0.29 15.74
N LEU A 31 0.53 1.44 15.25
CA LEU A 31 0.97 2.02 13.99
C LEU A 31 2.27 2.81 14.19
N THR A 32 3.41 2.18 13.92
CA THR A 32 4.73 2.80 14.05
C THR A 32 5.08 3.77 12.93
N HIS A 33 4.59 3.52 11.71
CA HIS A 33 4.94 4.33 10.56
C HIS A 33 3.83 4.31 9.52
N SER A 34 3.51 5.49 8.99
CA SER A 34 2.47 5.70 8.00
C SER A 34 3.00 6.65 6.93
N LYS A 35 3.00 6.23 5.65
CA LYS A 35 3.50 7.03 4.53
C LYS A 35 2.57 6.93 3.32
N GLY A 36 2.33 8.05 2.67
CA GLY A 36 1.43 8.17 1.51
C GLY A 36 0.12 8.87 1.87
N ASP A 37 -0.71 9.09 0.86
CA ASP A 37 -2.08 9.57 1.06
C ASP A 37 -2.97 8.40 1.44
N ILE A 38 -3.43 8.40 2.68
CA ILE A 38 -4.16 7.28 3.26
C ILE A 38 -5.54 7.76 3.68
N PRO A 39 -6.62 7.17 3.12
CA PRO A 39 -7.97 7.52 3.52
C PRO A 39 -8.18 7.30 5.01
N HIS A 40 -8.76 8.29 5.69
CA HIS A 40 -8.98 8.27 7.14
C HIS A 40 -9.74 7.02 7.61
N GLY A 41 -10.78 6.60 6.87
CA GLY A 41 -11.53 5.37 7.20
C GLY A 41 -10.68 4.10 7.16
N PHE A 42 -9.71 4.03 6.25
CA PHE A 42 -8.80 2.89 6.17
C PHE A 42 -7.80 2.88 7.33
N LEU A 43 -7.29 4.04 7.75
CA LEU A 43 -6.44 4.19 8.93
C LEU A 43 -7.15 3.72 10.20
N VAL A 44 -8.37 4.22 10.42
CA VAL A 44 -9.16 3.89 11.62
C VAL A 44 -9.45 2.40 11.66
N GLY A 45 -9.97 1.81 10.59
CA GLY A 45 -10.27 0.38 10.59
C GLY A 45 -9.02 -0.49 10.71
N CYS A 46 -7.86 -0.08 10.17
CA CYS A 46 -6.60 -0.79 10.42
C CYS A 46 -6.17 -0.71 11.90
N LYS A 47 -6.32 0.46 12.55
CA LYS A 47 -6.04 0.61 14.00
C LYS A 47 -6.97 -0.25 14.85
N GLU A 48 -8.26 -0.31 14.53
CA GLU A 48 -9.21 -1.17 15.23
C GLU A 48 -8.88 -2.67 15.09
N ILE A 49 -8.47 -3.08 13.89
CA ILE A 49 -8.01 -4.47 13.66
C ILE A 49 -6.76 -4.76 14.48
N ALA A 50 -5.81 -3.83 14.50
CA ALA A 50 -4.56 -3.96 15.26
C ALA A 50 -4.81 -4.00 16.78
N HIS A 51 -5.78 -3.25 17.29
CA HIS A 51 -6.20 -3.29 18.69
C HIS A 51 -6.90 -4.60 19.07
N LYS A 52 -7.78 -5.12 18.19
CA LYS A 52 -8.49 -6.40 18.45
C LYS A 52 -7.59 -7.61 18.31
N GLN A 53 -6.57 -7.53 17.46
CA GLN A 53 -5.63 -8.61 17.21
C GLN A 53 -4.25 -8.00 17.01
N PRO A 54 -3.40 -7.94 18.04
CA PRO A 54 -2.07 -7.36 17.91
C PRO A 54 -1.28 -8.16 16.89
N PHE A 55 -0.77 -7.47 15.87
CA PHE A 55 0.08 -8.07 14.85
C PHE A 55 1.26 -7.15 14.54
N SER A 56 2.37 -7.75 14.15
CA SER A 56 3.54 -7.06 13.66
C SER A 56 3.70 -7.33 12.17
N GLY A 57 3.87 -6.27 11.38
CA GLY A 57 4.04 -6.43 9.94
C GLY A 57 3.92 -5.13 9.15
N GLN A 58 4.37 -5.22 7.91
CA GLN A 58 4.28 -4.13 6.94
C GLN A 58 3.13 -4.38 5.96
N ILE A 59 2.38 -3.33 5.67
CA ILE A 59 1.33 -3.29 4.65
C ILE A 59 1.79 -2.28 3.60
N LYS A 60 1.89 -2.72 2.35
CA LYS A 60 2.20 -1.86 1.19
C LYS A 60 1.02 -1.89 0.23
N VAL A 61 0.62 -0.73 -0.26
CA VAL A 61 -0.41 -0.59 -1.26
C VAL A 61 0.22 -0.03 -2.53
N TYR A 62 0.05 -0.77 -3.62
CA TYR A 62 0.50 -0.44 -4.95
C TYR A 62 -0.72 -0.09 -5.81
N LYS A 63 -0.73 1.08 -6.42
CA LYS A 63 -1.76 1.47 -7.38
C LYS A 63 -1.18 1.34 -8.78
N ASN A 64 -1.73 0.41 -9.56
CA ASN A 64 -1.50 0.36 -11.01
C ASN A 64 -2.65 1.10 -11.72
N ARG A 65 -2.48 1.40 -13.02
CA ARG A 65 -3.48 2.10 -13.85
C ARG A 65 -4.87 1.47 -13.78
N PHE A 66 -4.95 0.15 -13.57
CA PHE A 66 -6.18 -0.63 -13.58
C PHE A 66 -6.54 -1.27 -12.23
N THR A 67 -5.57 -1.51 -11.35
CA THR A 67 -5.78 -2.31 -10.13
C THR A 67 -5.00 -1.75 -8.94
N THR A 68 -5.62 -1.78 -7.77
CA THR A 68 -4.92 -1.50 -6.51
C THR A 68 -4.60 -2.81 -5.80
N LYS A 69 -3.32 -3.12 -5.63
CA LYS A 69 -2.82 -4.33 -4.98
C LYS A 69 -2.31 -4.01 -3.58
N ILE A 70 -2.79 -4.75 -2.59
CA ILE A 70 -2.28 -4.70 -1.22
C ILE A 70 -1.32 -5.87 -1.04
N THR A 71 -0.13 -5.61 -0.50
CA THR A 71 0.89 -6.61 -0.20
C THR A 71 1.23 -6.56 1.28
N PHE A 72 1.27 -7.72 1.91
CA PHE A 72 1.50 -7.86 3.35
C PHE A 72 2.84 -8.55 3.61
N SER A 73 3.47 -8.22 4.74
CA SER A 73 4.57 -9.00 5.31
C SER A 73 4.14 -10.43 5.63
N LYS A 74 5.10 -11.37 5.60
CA LYS A 74 4.89 -12.78 5.97
C LYS A 74 4.44 -12.95 7.42
N THR A 75 4.77 -11.99 8.29
CA THR A 75 4.43 -11.97 9.72
C THR A 75 2.95 -11.71 10.00
N VAL A 76 2.18 -11.24 9.01
CA VAL A 76 0.76 -10.92 9.20
C VAL A 76 -0.10 -12.20 9.10
N PRO A 77 -0.94 -12.51 10.10
CA PRO A 77 -1.86 -13.66 10.04
C PRO A 77 -2.88 -13.55 8.89
N SER A 78 -3.30 -14.69 8.31
CA SER A 78 -4.27 -14.72 7.19
C SER A 78 -5.61 -14.06 7.53
N LYS A 79 -6.13 -14.28 8.73
CA LYS A 79 -7.36 -13.64 9.23
C LYS A 79 -7.26 -12.11 9.23
N VAL A 80 -6.10 -11.58 9.63
CA VAL A 80 -5.83 -10.13 9.65
C VAL A 80 -5.74 -9.58 8.22
N LYS A 81 -5.07 -10.30 7.30
CA LYS A 81 -5.02 -9.93 5.87
C LYS A 81 -6.42 -9.77 5.27
N GLN A 82 -7.30 -10.74 5.52
CA GLN A 82 -8.68 -10.70 5.01
C GLN A 82 -9.48 -9.52 5.59
N ARG A 83 -9.37 -9.26 6.90
CA ARG A 83 -10.02 -8.09 7.53
C ARG A 83 -9.53 -6.77 6.95
N ILE A 84 -8.22 -6.63 6.72
CA ILE A 84 -7.65 -5.43 6.11
C ILE A 84 -8.14 -5.27 4.67
N HIS A 85 -8.29 -6.36 3.92
CA HIS A 85 -8.93 -6.33 2.59
C HIS A 85 -10.37 -5.82 2.66
N ASN A 86 -11.16 -6.24 3.63
CA ASN A 86 -12.56 -5.81 3.76
C ASN A 86 -12.72 -4.33 4.13
N VAL A 87 -11.79 -3.79 4.91
CA VAL A 87 -11.76 -2.37 5.30
C VAL A 87 -11.15 -1.50 4.19
N PHE A 88 -10.52 -2.12 3.18
CA PHE A 88 -9.86 -1.37 2.12
C PHE A 88 -10.87 -0.61 1.28
N PRO A 89 -10.68 0.71 1.06
CA PRO A 89 -11.54 1.48 0.18
C PRO A 89 -11.31 1.04 -1.26
N HIS A 90 -12.15 0.12 -1.75
CA HIS A 90 -12.14 -0.34 -3.15
C HIS A 90 -12.50 0.78 -4.13
N THR A 91 -13.19 1.81 -3.64
CA THR A 91 -13.49 3.04 -4.35
C THR A 91 -12.33 4.02 -4.20
N GLY A 92 -11.23 3.74 -4.91
CA GLY A 92 -10.26 4.79 -5.22
C GLY A 92 -11.03 5.93 -5.89
N THR A 93 -10.94 7.12 -5.31
CA THR A 93 -11.52 8.38 -5.76
C THR A 93 -11.14 8.70 -7.20
N ASN A 94 -11.80 8.06 -8.15
CA ASN A 94 -11.82 8.46 -9.55
C ASN A 94 -13.00 9.42 -9.74
N LYS A 95 -13.10 10.45 -8.89
CA LYS A 95 -13.96 11.60 -9.20
C LYS A 95 -13.24 12.43 -10.26
N LYS A 96 -13.26 11.97 -11.51
CA LYS A 96 -13.44 12.90 -12.63
C LYS A 96 -14.92 13.32 -12.60
N GLN A 97 -15.32 14.05 -11.55
CA GLN A 97 -16.60 14.74 -11.56
C GLN A 97 -16.38 15.93 -12.48
N GLY A 98 -16.60 15.71 -13.78
CA GLY A 98 -16.66 16.79 -14.74
C GLY A 98 -17.69 17.79 -14.23
N ARG A 99 -17.23 18.99 -13.90
CA ARG A 99 -18.09 20.17 -13.84
C ARG A 99 -18.77 20.24 -15.20
N ARG A 100 -20.03 19.81 -15.28
CA ARG A 100 -20.91 20.28 -16.34
C ARG A 100 -21.19 21.74 -15.99
N ALA A 101 -20.64 22.61 -16.85
CA ALA A 101 -20.93 24.03 -16.86
C ALA A 101 -22.41 24.28 -17.16
#